data_AF-A0A6P1HX88-F1
#
_entry.id   AF-A0A6P1HX88-F1
#
_cell.length_a   1.000
_cell.length_b   1.000
_cell.length_c   1.000
_cell.angle_alpha   90.00
_cell.angle_beta   90.00
_cell.angle_gamma   90.00
#
_symmetry.space_group_name_H-M   'P 1'
#
loop_
_entity.id
_entity.type
_entity.pdbx_description
1 polymer ?
#
loop_
_entity_poly.entity_id
_entity_poly.type
_entity_poly.pdbx_seq_one_letter_code
_entity_poly.pdbx_strand_id
1 'polypeptide(L)'
;MRAVNAEWPAVGSQLHHSVGVWPVLINDSTEVLEVDEERELRLLARATPATKAVVHLQLEPRGSGCHLEMDEKVATPPLKWIPRSVQDVAVYPRNRECLRRLAFLAEQTSTP
;
A
#
# COMPACT_ATOMS: atom_id res chain seq x y z
N MET A 1 -3.62 11.45 -6.86
CA MET A 1 -3.61 11.85 -5.44
C MET A 1 -4.51 13.08 -5.28
N ARG A 2 -5.38 13.13 -4.26
CA ARG A 2 -6.32 14.25 -4.08
C ARG A 2 -5.99 15.11 -2.86
N ALA A 3 -5.73 14.49 -1.71
CA ALA A 3 -5.36 15.19 -0.49
C ALA A 3 -4.61 14.26 0.46
N VAL A 4 -3.73 14.84 1.29
CA VAL A 4 -3.01 14.17 2.38
C VAL A 4 -3.36 14.93 3.65
N ASN A 5 -3.69 14.20 4.71
CA ASN A 5 -3.83 14.80 6.04
C ASN A 5 -2.51 15.45 6.49
N ALA A 6 -2.57 16.58 7.19
CA ALA A 6 -1.38 17.36 7.57
C ALA A 6 -0.46 16.60 8.54
N GLU A 7 -1.05 15.75 9.35
CA GLU A 7 -0.40 14.94 10.38
C GLU A 7 0.15 13.60 9.84
N TRP A 8 0.06 13.34 8.53
CA TRP A 8 0.59 12.12 7.93
C TRP A 8 2.10 11.96 8.22
N PRO A 9 2.58 10.77 8.61
CA PRO A 9 1.89 9.48 8.66
C PRO A 9 1.36 9.08 10.06
N ALA A 10 0.93 10.01 10.93
CA ALA A 10 0.42 9.62 12.25
C ALA A 10 -0.75 8.61 12.18
N VAL A 11 -0.87 7.73 13.17
CA VAL A 11 -1.96 6.74 13.26
C VAL A 11 -3.32 7.43 13.14
N GLY A 12 -4.20 6.88 12.29
CA GLY A 12 -5.53 7.43 11.98
C GLY A 12 -5.55 8.50 10.88
N SER A 13 -4.39 9.03 10.47
CA SER A 13 -4.29 9.97 9.34
C SER A 13 -4.59 9.28 8.01
N GLN A 14 -5.02 10.06 7.00
CA GLN A 14 -5.53 9.52 5.74
C GLN A 14 -4.89 10.12 4.48
N LEU A 15 -4.79 9.28 3.44
CA LEU A 15 -4.49 9.64 2.05
C LEU A 15 -5.74 9.52 1.20
N HIS A 16 -6.24 10.64 0.70
CA HIS A 16 -7.35 10.67 -0.23
C HIS A 16 -6.84 10.60 -1.67
N HIS A 17 -7.27 9.60 -2.41
CA HIS A 17 -6.82 9.37 -3.77
C HIS A 17 -7.98 8.93 -4.67
N SER A 18 -7.69 8.75 -5.95
CA SER A 18 -8.61 8.18 -6.91
C SER A 18 -7.88 7.07 -7.63
N VAL A 19 -8.51 5.90 -7.72
CA VAL A 19 -7.95 4.70 -8.36
C VAL A 19 -8.82 4.30 -9.54
N GLY A 20 -8.20 3.62 -10.51
CA GLY A 20 -8.88 3.09 -11.69
C GLY A 20 -8.41 3.71 -12.99
N VAL A 21 -9.05 3.30 -14.08
CA VAL A 21 -8.75 3.73 -15.45
C VAL A 21 -9.99 4.44 -15.97
N TRP A 22 -9.82 5.60 -16.59
CA TRP A 22 -10.94 6.34 -17.17
C TRP A 22 -11.76 5.43 -18.12
N PRO A 23 -13.11 5.40 -18.03
CA PRO A 23 -13.99 6.25 -17.21
C PRO A 23 -14.27 5.70 -15.79
N VAL A 24 -13.73 4.55 -15.41
CA VAL A 24 -13.93 3.90 -14.10
C VAL A 24 -12.89 4.43 -13.11
N LEU A 25 -13.07 5.68 -12.68
CA LEU A 25 -12.30 6.29 -11.59
C LEU A 25 -13.13 6.26 -10.32
N ILE A 26 -12.53 5.77 -9.23
CA ILE A 26 -13.20 5.68 -7.94
C ILE A 26 -12.42 6.45 -6.90
N ASN A 27 -13.12 7.31 -6.16
CA ASN A 27 -12.55 8.03 -5.04
C ASN A 27 -12.36 7.08 -3.87
N ASP A 28 -11.12 7.00 -3.40
CA ASP A 28 -10.75 6.11 -2.32
C ASP A 28 -9.90 6.82 -1.24
N SER A 29 -9.71 6.14 -0.12
CA SER A 29 -8.89 6.61 0.99
C SER A 29 -8.09 5.48 1.62
N THR A 30 -6.85 5.77 2.00
CA THR A 30 -5.99 4.88 2.78
C THR A 30 -5.76 5.48 4.16
N GLU A 31 -5.89 4.70 5.21
CA GLU A 31 -5.76 5.13 6.61
C GLU A 31 -4.55 4.46 7.27
N VAL A 32 -3.80 5.19 8.10
CA VAL A 32 -2.70 4.59 8.87
C VAL A 32 -3.25 3.81 10.06
N LEU A 33 -2.91 2.52 10.13
CA LEU A 33 -3.26 1.65 11.25
C LEU A 33 -2.16 1.59 12.32
N GLU A 34 -0.90 1.56 11.90
CA GLU A 34 0.26 1.48 12.79
C GLU A 34 1.48 2.07 12.09
N VAL A 35 2.33 2.73 12.87
CA VAL A 35 3.63 3.25 12.43
C VAL A 35 4.67 2.94 13.49
N ASP A 36 5.76 2.33 13.05
CA ASP A 36 7.04 2.34 13.74
C ASP A 36 8.05 3.01 12.80
N GLU A 37 8.54 4.18 13.20
CA GLU A 37 9.38 5.00 12.32
C GLU A 37 10.60 4.20 11.84
N GLU A 38 10.85 4.27 10.53
CA GLU A 38 11.94 3.55 9.84
C GLU A 38 11.87 2.01 9.89
N ARG A 39 10.78 1.42 10.42
CA ARG A 39 10.66 -0.03 10.62
C ARG A 39 9.38 -0.62 10.03
N GLU A 40 8.23 0.01 10.28
CA GLU A 40 6.95 -0.55 9.91
C GLU A 40 5.91 0.52 9.58
N LEU A 41 5.12 0.28 8.54
CA LEU A 41 3.93 1.07 8.23
C LEU A 41 2.79 0.13 7.82
N ARG A 42 1.71 0.12 8.60
CA ARG A 42 0.49 -0.62 8.26
C ARG A 42 -0.61 0.34 7.85
N LEU A 43 -1.23 0.04 6.72
CA LEU A 43 -2.23 0.88 6.08
C LEU A 43 -3.50 0.09 5.83
N LEU A 44 -4.65 0.70 6.07
CA LEU A 44 -5.95 0.22 5.64
C LEU A 44 -6.31 0.89 4.32
N ALA A 45 -6.08 0.20 3.21
CA ALA A 45 -6.58 0.60 1.91
C ALA A 45 -8.06 0.24 1.83
N ARG A 46 -8.90 1.24 1.62
CA ARG A 46 -10.25 0.99 1.13
C ARG A 46 -10.12 0.73 -0.37
N ALA A 47 -10.83 -0.29 -0.86
CA ALA A 47 -10.93 -0.66 -2.25
C ALA A 47 -12.43 -0.84 -2.48
N THR A 48 -13.08 0.23 -2.91
CA THR A 48 -14.55 0.36 -3.07
C THR A 48 -15.33 -0.87 -3.60
N PRO A 49 -16.68 -0.89 -3.50
CA PRO A 49 -17.52 -0.26 -2.48
C PRO A 49 -17.62 -1.10 -1.18
N ALA A 50 -17.10 -2.33 -1.17
CA ALA A 50 -17.28 -3.26 -0.05
C ALA A 50 -15.98 -3.95 0.40
N THR A 51 -14.82 -3.59 -0.13
CA THR A 51 -13.56 -4.27 0.16
C THR A 51 -12.57 -3.36 0.86
N LYS A 52 -11.84 -3.95 1.79
CA LYS A 52 -10.71 -3.33 2.48
C LYS A 52 -9.54 -4.28 2.40
N ALA A 53 -8.34 -3.74 2.24
CA ALA A 53 -7.10 -4.48 2.30
C ALA A 53 -6.18 -3.82 3.34
N VAL A 54 -5.46 -4.65 4.09
CA VAL A 54 -4.34 -4.19 4.91
C VAL A 54 -3.09 -4.33 4.08
N VAL A 55 -2.41 -3.22 3.85
CA VAL A 55 -1.07 -3.16 3.27
C VAL A 55 -0.09 -3.05 4.43
N HIS A 56 0.91 -3.91 4.46
CA HIS A 56 1.94 -3.92 5.48
C HIS A 56 3.30 -3.73 4.81
N LEU A 57 3.97 -2.63 5.16
CA LEU A 57 5.31 -2.30 4.70
C LEU A 57 6.28 -2.53 5.85
N GLN A 58 7.31 -3.33 5.61
CA GLN A 58 8.38 -3.60 6.56
C GLN A 58 9.69 -3.10 5.98
N LEU A 59 10.46 -2.38 6.80
CA LEU A 59 11.72 -1.78 6.41
C LEU A 59 12.84 -2.38 7.25
N GLU A 60 13.84 -2.96 6.57
CA GLU A 60 15.08 -3.40 7.19
C GLU A 60 16.23 -2.51 6.72
N PRO A 61 16.90 -1.76 7.61
CA PRO A 61 18.06 -0.97 7.25
C PRO A 61 19.20 -1.82 6.64
N ARG A 62 19.76 -1.38 5.51
CA ARG A 62 20.85 -2.04 4.79
C ARG A 62 21.86 -1.01 4.28
N GLY A 63 22.94 -0.81 5.03
CA GLY A 63 23.98 0.15 4.66
C GLY A 63 23.42 1.57 4.51
N SER A 64 23.55 2.16 3.31
CA SER A 64 23.01 3.48 2.99
C SER A 64 21.55 3.47 2.51
N GLY A 65 20.89 2.32 2.49
CA GLY A 65 19.49 2.16 2.07
C GLY A 65 18.70 1.24 2.99
N CYS A 66 17.61 0.69 2.49
CA CYS A 66 16.82 -0.31 3.20
C CYS A 66 16.32 -1.40 2.24
N HIS A 67 16.07 -2.58 2.78
CA HIS A 67 15.24 -3.58 2.15
C HIS A 67 13.79 -3.33 2.57
N LEU A 68 12.89 -3.21 1.60
CA LEU A 68 11.47 -2.97 1.86
C LEU A 68 10.64 -4.15 1.38
N GLU A 69 9.91 -4.75 2.30
CA GLU A 69 8.96 -5.81 2.02
C GLU A 69 7.52 -5.27 2.06
N MET A 70 6.65 -5.78 1.20
CA MET A 70 5.25 -5.39 1.12
C MET A 70 4.34 -6.61 1.05
N ASP A 71 3.44 -6.72 2.02
CA ASP A 71 2.39 -7.73 2.10
C ASP A 71 1.02 -7.04 1.99
N GLU A 72 0.09 -7.67 1.29
CA GLU A 72 -1.28 -7.16 1.15
C GLU A 72 -2.29 -8.27 1.42
N LYS A 73 -3.22 -8.00 2.35
CA LYS A 73 -4.25 -8.98 2.77
C LYS A 73 -5.64 -8.39 2.72
N VAL A 74 -6.59 -9.15 2.20
CA VAL A 74 -7.99 -8.71 2.19
C VAL A 74 -8.57 -8.82 3.60
N ALA A 75 -9.11 -7.72 4.11
CA ALA A 75 -9.72 -7.63 5.43
C ALA A 75 -11.22 -7.93 5.43
N THR A 76 -11.87 -7.96 4.25
CA THR A 76 -13.35 -8.04 4.14
C THR A 76 -13.84 -9.39 3.56
N PRO A 77 -14.87 -10.03 4.15
CA PRO A 77 -15.51 -11.23 3.58
C PRO A 77 -16.24 -10.95 2.25
N PRO A 78 -16.47 -11.97 1.39
CA PRO A 78 -15.99 -13.36 1.51
C PRO A 78 -14.53 -13.53 1.08
N LEU A 79 -13.91 -12.50 0.47
CA LEU A 79 -12.54 -12.56 -0.05
C LEU A 79 -11.50 -12.83 1.04
N LYS A 80 -11.73 -12.39 2.28
CA LYS A 80 -10.91 -12.76 3.45
C LYS A 80 -10.75 -14.28 3.65
N TRP A 81 -11.71 -15.09 3.19
CA TRP A 81 -11.68 -16.56 3.33
C TRP A 81 -10.93 -17.26 2.22
N ILE A 82 -10.54 -16.55 1.16
CA ILE A 82 -9.68 -17.11 0.11
C ILE A 82 -8.32 -17.46 0.74
N PRO A 83 -7.74 -18.64 0.45
CA PRO A 83 -6.43 -19.02 0.95
C PRO A 83 -5.37 -17.94 0.69
N ARG A 84 -4.49 -17.71 1.67
CA ARG A 84 -3.47 -16.65 1.58
C ARG A 84 -2.61 -16.76 0.32
N SER A 85 -2.16 -17.97 -0.04
CA SER A 85 -1.37 -18.20 -1.25
C SER A 85 -2.04 -17.72 -2.53
N VAL A 86 -3.37 -17.84 -2.62
CA VAL A 86 -4.14 -17.36 -3.77
C VAL A 86 -4.22 -15.84 -3.78
N GLN A 87 -4.43 -15.22 -2.61
CA GLN A 87 -4.40 -13.77 -2.48
C GLN A 87 -3.01 -13.22 -2.88
N ASP A 88 -1.94 -13.82 -2.36
CA ASP A 88 -0.55 -13.42 -2.61
C ASP A 88 -0.25 -13.47 -4.13
N VAL A 89 -0.61 -14.55 -4.81
CA VAL A 89 -0.42 -14.69 -6.27
C VAL A 89 -1.20 -13.63 -7.03
N ALA A 90 -2.43 -13.32 -6.61
CA ALA A 90 -3.27 -12.34 -7.29
C ALA A 90 -2.73 -10.90 -7.16
N VAL A 91 -2.13 -10.55 -6.02
CA VAL A 91 -1.59 -9.20 -5.76
C VAL A 91 -0.13 -9.05 -6.18
N TYR A 92 0.63 -10.15 -6.28
CA TYR A 92 2.07 -10.14 -6.55
C TYR A 92 2.49 -9.26 -7.74
N PRO A 93 1.85 -9.32 -8.93
CA PRO A 93 2.27 -8.50 -10.06
C PRO A 93 2.16 -7.00 -9.79
N ARG A 94 1.05 -6.56 -9.16
CA ARG A 94 0.86 -5.15 -8.83
C ARG A 94 1.80 -4.70 -7.71
N ASN A 95 2.05 -5.57 -6.72
CA ASN A 95 2.93 -5.26 -5.60
C ASN A 95 4.38 -5.11 -6.08
N ARG A 96 4.82 -6.02 -6.96
CA ARG A 96 6.16 -5.98 -7.56
C ARG A 96 6.36 -4.69 -8.37
N GLU A 97 5.37 -4.28 -9.17
CA GLU A 97 5.45 -3.03 -9.92
C GLU A 97 5.44 -1.80 -9.01
N CYS A 98 4.64 -1.81 -7.94
CA CYS A 98 4.62 -0.74 -6.95
C CYS A 98 5.99 -0.56 -6.27
N LEU A 99 6.59 -1.66 -5.79
CA LEU A 99 7.93 -1.65 -5.20
C LEU A 99 9.01 -1.19 -6.20
N ARG A 100 8.91 -1.63 -7.45
CA ARG A 100 9.83 -1.20 -8.52
C ARG A 100 9.76 0.31 -8.75
N ARG A 101 8.55 0.89 -8.83
CA ARG A 101 8.37 2.35 -8.96
C ARG A 101 8.84 3.10 -7.71
N LEU A 102 8.60 2.54 -6.53
CA LEU A 102 9.07 3.11 -5.28
C LEU A 102 10.60 3.19 -5.25
N ALA A 103 11.28 2.12 -5.67
CA ALA A 103 12.74 2.11 -5.80
C ALA A 103 13.24 3.21 -6.74
N PHE A 104 12.62 3.38 -7.92
CA PHE A 104 12.98 4.46 -8.83
C PHE A 104 12.80 5.86 -8.24
N LEU A 105 11.73 6.08 -7.45
CA LEU A 105 11.52 7.35 -6.76
C LEU A 105 12.56 7.58 -5.64
N ALA A 106 12.87 6.56 -4.85
CA ALA A 106 13.82 6.64 -3.76
C ALA A 106 15.27 6.84 -4.24
N GLU A 107 15.64 6.14 -5.32
CA GLU A 107 16.97 6.18 -5.93
C GLU A 107 17.13 7.34 -6.92
N GLN A 108 16.08 8.16 -7.12
CA GLN A 108 16.04 9.24 -8.10
C GLN A 108 16.45 8.80 -9.53
N THR A 109 16.17 7.53 -9.85
CA THR A 109 16.58 6.91 -11.11
C THR A 109 15.35 6.73 -11.98
N SER A 110 15.28 7.45 -13.11
CA SER A 110 14.13 7.42 -14.03
C SER A 110 14.22 6.35 -15.13
N THR A 111 15.23 5.48 -15.09
CA THR A 111 15.51 4.48 -16.13
C THR A 111 15.19 3.06 -15.61
N PRO A 112 14.37 2.28 -16.34
CA PRO A 112 13.95 0.94 -15.91
C PRO A 112 15.06 -0.11 -15.92
#